data_AF-A0A6B1FII7-F1
#
_entry.id   AF-A0A6B1FII7-F1
#
_cell.length_a   1.000
_cell.length_b   1.000
_cell.length_c   1.000
_cell.angle_alpha   90.00
_cell.angle_beta   90.00
_cell.angle_gamma   90.00
#
_symmetry.space_group_name_H-M   'P 1'
#
loop_
_entity.id
_entity.type
_entity.pdbx_description
1 polymer ?
#
loop_
_entity_poly.entity_id
_entity_poly.type
_entity_poly.pdbx_seq_one_letter_code
_entity_poly.pdbx_strand_id
1 'polypeptide(L)'
;MKPAKWILGILVLTLLPASPAEAQAGRNLTPEQQADRQRRMQEMRTAARPIEGINSIWIDELTWMEARDEIASGKTIGIIATGGVEQNGPYMAGGKHNYVLEAMCDAIARELGNALCAPVMKYVPEGDPENIRYPGTLSVRQETFRMVLEDVANSLKSQGFTDVVFIGDSGGNQNGMSDTAEKLNEYWGGAARAHYIEEYYREDIWSCEFLEEELGIFQKPDICSATRDIYHDDVHYSSIVATTDPERIRAGQRMEAGLYSINEVELGPVERTIEIGEALIAYRTEITVRAIRESMGR
;
A
#
# COMPACT_ATOMS: atom_id res chain seq x y z
N MET A 1 -6.07 34.98 -47.33
CA MET A 1 -5.28 33.93 -46.64
C MET A 1 -6.02 32.61 -46.77
N LYS A 2 -5.38 31.56 -47.29
CA LYS A 2 -5.99 30.23 -47.53
C LYS A 2 -6.17 29.46 -46.21
N PRO A 3 -7.22 28.64 -46.05
CA PRO A 3 -7.33 27.78 -44.86
C PRO A 3 -6.38 26.58 -44.99
N ALA A 4 -5.64 26.31 -43.92
CA ALA A 4 -4.78 25.14 -43.80
C ALA A 4 -5.63 23.87 -43.63
N LYS A 5 -5.36 22.85 -44.45
CA LYS A 5 -5.92 21.51 -44.28
C LYS A 5 -5.10 20.77 -43.23
N TRP A 6 -5.72 20.45 -42.09
CA TRP A 6 -5.16 19.49 -41.13
C TRP A 6 -5.57 18.09 -41.55
N ILE A 7 -4.58 17.24 -41.87
CA ILE A 7 -4.78 15.81 -42.08
C ILE A 7 -4.71 15.16 -40.70
N LEU A 8 -5.84 14.66 -40.21
CA LEU A 8 -5.93 13.85 -39.01
C LEU A 8 -5.40 12.44 -39.35
N GLY A 9 -4.15 12.16 -38.99
CA GLY A 9 -3.60 10.81 -39.06
C GLY A 9 -4.12 10.00 -37.88
N ILE A 10 -5.11 9.15 -38.11
CA ILE A 10 -5.53 8.14 -37.13
C ILE A 10 -4.45 7.07 -37.09
N LEU A 11 -3.60 7.10 -36.07
CA LEU A 11 -2.71 5.99 -35.74
C LEU A 11 -3.56 4.92 -35.03
N VAL A 12 -4.10 3.97 -35.79
CA VAL A 12 -4.69 2.76 -35.20
C VAL A 12 -3.54 1.92 -34.69
N LEU A 13 -3.27 2.01 -33.39
CA LEU A 13 -2.38 1.08 -32.70
C LEU A 13 -3.13 -0.26 -32.61
N THR A 14 -2.98 -1.11 -33.62
CA THR A 14 -3.43 -2.49 -33.52
C THR A 14 -2.56 -3.18 -32.48
N LEU A 15 -3.10 -3.33 -31.26
CA LEU A 15 -2.65 -4.34 -30.32
C LEU A 15 -2.84 -5.69 -31.01
N LEU A 16 -1.79 -6.19 -31.65
CA LEU A 16 -1.73 -7.58 -32.07
C LEU A 16 -1.75 -8.40 -30.78
N PRO A 17 -2.78 -9.24 -30.53
CA PRO A 17 -2.66 -10.24 -29.49
C PRO A 17 -1.42 -11.08 -29.83
N ALA A 18 -0.57 -11.33 -28.84
CA ALA A 18 0.51 -12.31 -28.97
C ALA A 18 -0.09 -13.56 -29.62
N SER A 19 0.40 -13.92 -30.80
CA SER A 19 -0.19 -15.01 -31.56
C SER A 19 -0.07 -16.30 -30.74
N PRO A 20 -0.99 -17.27 -30.89
CA PRO A 20 -0.89 -18.57 -30.23
C PRO A 20 0.48 -19.27 -30.43
N ALA A 21 1.23 -18.90 -31.47
CA ALA A 21 2.56 -19.39 -31.76
C ALA A 21 3.63 -19.02 -30.71
N GLU A 22 3.55 -17.88 -30.03
CA GLU A 22 4.56 -17.47 -29.03
C GLU A 22 4.37 -18.21 -27.70
N ALA A 23 3.12 -18.48 -27.31
CA ALA A 23 2.80 -19.34 -26.17
C ALA A 23 3.15 -20.83 -26.44
N GLN A 24 3.20 -21.23 -27.71
CA GLN A 24 3.50 -22.59 -28.15
C GLN A 24 5.01 -22.83 -28.41
N ALA A 25 5.80 -21.76 -28.64
CA ALA A 25 7.24 -21.83 -28.89
C ALA A 25 8.07 -22.40 -27.72
N GLY A 26 7.58 -22.31 -26.49
CA GLY A 26 8.23 -22.91 -25.31
C GLY A 26 8.22 -24.45 -25.29
N ARG A 27 7.37 -25.10 -26.09
CA ARG A 27 7.18 -26.58 -26.07
C ARG A 27 8.06 -27.36 -27.05
N ASN A 28 8.80 -26.70 -27.94
CA ASN A 28 9.57 -27.36 -29.02
C ASN A 28 11.09 -27.05 -28.98
N LEU A 29 11.65 -26.67 -27.82
CA LEU A 29 13.10 -26.49 -27.70
C LEU A 29 13.81 -27.85 -27.64
N THR A 30 14.88 -28.02 -28.42
CA THR A 30 15.78 -29.16 -28.26
C THR A 30 16.43 -29.12 -26.86
N PRO A 31 16.92 -30.25 -26.33
CA PRO A 31 17.64 -30.24 -25.05
C PRO A 31 18.79 -29.23 -24.99
N GLU A 32 19.50 -29.01 -26.11
CA GLU A 32 20.57 -28.02 -26.22
C GLU A 32 20.04 -26.58 -26.10
N GLN A 33 18.92 -26.26 -26.75
CA GLN A 33 18.29 -24.96 -26.66
C GLN A 33 17.71 -24.69 -25.27
N GLN A 34 17.18 -25.73 -24.61
CA GLN A 34 16.75 -25.63 -23.21
C GLN A 34 17.93 -25.33 -22.28
N ALA A 35 19.06 -26.01 -22.47
CA ALA A 35 20.27 -25.79 -21.69
C ALA A 35 20.87 -24.39 -21.91
N ASP A 36 20.94 -23.90 -23.16
CA ASP A 36 21.39 -22.53 -23.46
C ASP A 36 20.47 -21.49 -22.82
N ARG A 37 19.15 -21.67 -22.92
CA ARG A 37 18.18 -20.78 -22.26
C ARG A 37 18.37 -20.75 -20.75
N GLN A 38 18.55 -21.91 -20.10
CA GLN A 38 18.78 -21.97 -18.66
C GLN A 38 20.08 -21.27 -18.27
N ARG A 39 21.17 -21.47 -19.03
CA ARG A 39 22.44 -20.78 -18.81
C ARG A 39 22.27 -19.26 -18.92
N ARG A 40 21.66 -18.75 -19.99
CA ARG A 40 21.43 -17.31 -20.18
C ARG A 40 20.55 -16.71 -19.08
N MET A 41 19.53 -17.43 -18.62
CA MET A 41 18.70 -16.99 -17.50
C MET A 41 19.50 -16.92 -16.21
N GLN A 42 20.41 -17.88 -15.97
CA GLN A 42 21.29 -17.86 -14.81
C GLN A 42 22.30 -16.72 -14.89
N GLU A 43 22.92 -16.50 -16.05
CA GLU A 43 23.82 -15.36 -16.30
C GLU A 43 23.10 -14.03 -16.04
N MET A 44 21.88 -13.87 -16.55
CA MET A 44 21.06 -12.68 -16.32
C MET A 44 20.75 -12.50 -14.82
N ARG A 45 20.41 -13.58 -14.10
CA ARG A 45 20.12 -13.56 -12.65
C ARG A 45 21.29 -13.07 -11.81
N THR A 46 22.52 -13.28 -12.25
CA THR A 46 23.74 -12.85 -11.52
C THR A 46 24.44 -11.64 -12.15
N ALA A 47 23.94 -11.13 -13.27
CA ALA A 47 24.54 -10.00 -13.94
C ALA A 47 24.46 -8.74 -13.07
N ALA A 48 25.49 -7.90 -13.12
CA ALA A 48 25.44 -6.56 -12.55
C ALA A 48 24.34 -5.74 -13.23
N ARG A 49 23.71 -4.83 -12.47
CA ARG A 49 22.74 -3.88 -13.04
C ARG A 49 23.39 -3.06 -14.16
N PRO A 50 22.69 -2.84 -15.29
CA PRO A 50 23.23 -2.06 -16.41
C PRO A 50 23.15 -0.54 -16.18
N ILE A 51 22.35 -0.10 -15.20
CA ILE A 51 22.11 1.31 -14.86
C ILE A 51 22.01 1.46 -13.34
N GLU A 52 22.21 2.69 -12.87
CA GLU A 52 21.97 3.06 -11.47
C GLU A 52 20.50 2.87 -11.10
N GLY A 53 20.25 2.50 -9.85
CA GLY A 53 18.90 2.29 -9.36
C GLY A 53 18.31 3.49 -8.65
N ILE A 54 17.00 3.47 -8.46
CA ILE A 54 16.27 4.52 -7.75
C ILE A 54 16.25 4.29 -6.24
N ASN A 55 16.04 5.35 -5.47
CA ASN A 55 15.79 5.27 -4.03
C ASN A 55 14.29 5.10 -3.76
N SER A 56 13.80 3.86 -3.90
CA SER A 56 12.44 3.49 -3.55
C SER A 56 12.40 2.33 -2.56
N ILE A 57 11.37 2.33 -1.72
CA ILE A 57 11.00 1.22 -0.84
C ILE A 57 9.95 0.29 -1.49
N TRP A 58 9.31 0.72 -2.58
CA TRP A 58 8.22 0.01 -3.23
C TRP A 58 8.74 -0.99 -4.25
N ILE A 59 8.43 -2.27 -4.06
CA ILE A 59 8.93 -3.35 -4.92
C ILE A 59 8.48 -3.18 -6.39
N ASP A 60 7.32 -2.58 -6.64
CA ASP A 60 6.77 -2.34 -7.99
C ASP A 60 7.31 -1.09 -8.70
N GLU A 61 8.04 -0.22 -7.98
CA GLU A 61 8.81 0.86 -8.60
C GLU A 61 10.22 0.40 -8.99
N LEU A 62 10.73 -0.64 -8.32
CA LEU A 62 12.03 -1.24 -8.60
C LEU A 62 11.95 -2.19 -9.81
N THR A 63 12.99 -2.18 -10.63
CA THR A 63 13.27 -3.30 -11.54
C THR A 63 13.62 -4.54 -10.72
N TRP A 64 13.41 -5.73 -11.30
CA TRP A 64 13.72 -6.98 -10.60
C TRP A 64 15.22 -7.10 -10.20
N MET A 65 16.13 -6.43 -10.92
CA MET A 65 17.56 -6.41 -10.57
C MET A 65 17.85 -5.49 -9.39
N GLU A 66 17.14 -4.37 -9.27
CA GLU A 66 17.22 -3.50 -8.08
C GLU A 66 16.67 -4.24 -6.85
N ALA A 67 15.47 -4.82 -6.95
CA ALA A 67 14.91 -5.60 -5.85
C ALA A 67 15.82 -6.76 -5.40
N ARG A 68 16.41 -7.50 -6.36
CA ARG A 68 17.42 -8.52 -6.08
C ARG A 68 18.60 -7.97 -5.28
N ASP A 69 19.17 -6.85 -5.74
CA ASP A 69 20.36 -6.26 -5.12
C ASP A 69 20.05 -5.69 -3.73
N GLU A 70 18.88 -5.07 -3.54
CA GLU A 70 18.38 -4.58 -2.26
C GLU A 70 18.23 -5.72 -1.23
N ILE A 71 17.58 -6.83 -1.63
CA ILE A 71 17.43 -8.02 -0.77
C ILE A 71 18.81 -8.59 -0.43
N ALA A 72 19.70 -8.74 -1.43
CA ALA A 72 21.06 -9.23 -1.24
C ALA A 72 21.92 -8.31 -0.34
N SER A 73 21.61 -7.01 -0.31
CA SER A 73 22.28 -6.01 0.54
C SER A 73 21.79 -6.01 1.99
N GLY A 74 20.72 -6.75 2.29
CA GLY A 74 20.21 -6.94 3.66
C GLY A 74 18.81 -6.40 3.91
N LYS A 75 18.05 -5.97 2.88
CA LYS A 75 16.62 -5.66 3.03
C LYS A 75 15.80 -6.95 3.15
N THR A 76 15.74 -7.52 4.35
CA THR A 76 15.14 -8.83 4.62
C THR A 76 13.69 -8.79 5.09
N ILE A 77 13.13 -7.59 5.35
CA ILE A 77 11.75 -7.40 5.78
C ILE A 77 10.88 -7.03 4.57
N GLY A 78 9.84 -7.81 4.29
CA GLY A 78 8.83 -7.50 3.27
C GLY A 78 7.52 -7.09 3.94
N ILE A 79 7.05 -5.87 3.69
CA ILE A 79 5.81 -5.35 4.29
C ILE A 79 4.66 -5.52 3.29
N ILE A 80 3.59 -6.18 3.71
CA ILE A 80 2.33 -6.29 3.00
C ILE A 80 1.31 -5.38 3.70
N ALA A 81 1.08 -4.21 3.09
CA ALA A 81 0.12 -3.22 3.55
C ALA A 81 -1.27 -3.49 2.95
N THR A 82 -2.32 -3.48 3.78
CA THR A 82 -3.70 -3.76 3.35
C THR A 82 -4.61 -2.55 3.58
N GLY A 83 -5.03 -1.93 2.48
CA GLY A 83 -5.87 -0.73 2.47
C GLY A 83 -7.34 -1.09 2.26
N GLY A 84 -7.94 -0.57 1.20
CA GLY A 84 -9.35 -0.80 0.86
C GLY A 84 -9.96 0.29 -0.01
N VAL A 85 -11.16 0.05 -0.53
CA VAL A 85 -11.93 1.06 -1.27
C VAL A 85 -13.35 1.08 -0.71
N GLU A 86 -13.70 2.18 -0.05
CA GLU A 86 -15.01 2.31 0.59
C GLU A 86 -15.51 3.76 0.65
N GLN A 87 -16.67 3.98 1.28
CA GLN A 87 -17.18 5.33 1.49
C GLN A 87 -16.37 6.04 2.57
N ASN A 88 -16.00 7.29 2.31
CA ASN A 88 -15.25 8.13 3.25
C ASN A 88 -15.91 9.51 3.41
N GLY A 89 -17.23 9.57 3.30
CA GLY A 89 -17.96 10.84 3.23
C GLY A 89 -17.86 11.53 1.86
N PRO A 90 -18.26 12.80 1.77
CA PRO A 90 -18.49 13.50 0.49
C PRO A 90 -17.22 14.08 -0.14
N TYR A 91 -16.14 14.21 0.62
CA TYR A 91 -14.95 14.96 0.20
C TYR A 91 -13.68 14.13 0.08
N MET A 92 -13.61 12.99 0.76
CA MET A 92 -12.46 12.10 0.72
C MET A 92 -12.60 11.10 -0.43
N ALA A 93 -11.51 10.85 -1.14
CA ALA A 93 -11.46 9.80 -2.15
C ALA A 93 -11.73 8.41 -1.54
N GLY A 94 -12.42 7.53 -2.27
CA GLY A 94 -12.78 6.19 -1.78
C GLY A 94 -11.58 5.31 -1.40
N GLY A 95 -10.39 5.62 -1.93
CA GLY A 95 -9.14 4.93 -1.64
C GLY A 95 -8.37 5.42 -0.41
N LYS A 96 -8.98 6.21 0.49
CA LYS A 96 -8.37 6.81 1.71
C LYS A 96 -7.34 5.89 2.38
N HIS A 97 -7.74 4.67 2.73
CA HIS A 97 -6.90 3.67 3.40
C HIS A 97 -5.64 3.31 2.61
N ASN A 98 -5.70 3.29 1.28
CA ASN A 98 -4.52 3.03 0.46
C ASN A 98 -3.54 4.20 0.49
N TYR A 99 -4.05 5.43 0.48
CA TYR A 99 -3.23 6.64 0.48
C TYR A 99 -2.57 6.89 1.85
N VAL A 100 -3.26 6.52 2.94
CA VAL A 100 -2.64 6.44 4.27
C VAL A 100 -1.46 5.47 4.24
N LEU A 101 -1.65 4.27 3.68
CA LEU A 101 -0.60 3.26 3.60
C LEU A 101 0.52 3.62 2.61
N GLU A 102 0.26 4.43 1.59
CA GLU A 102 1.31 5.00 0.73
C GLU A 102 2.28 5.86 1.57
N ALA A 103 1.78 6.70 2.48
CA ALA A 103 2.62 7.49 3.39
C ALA A 103 3.26 6.64 4.49
N MET A 104 2.45 5.82 5.17
CA MET A 104 2.89 5.05 6.33
C MET A 104 3.92 3.98 5.97
N CYS A 105 3.73 3.24 4.87
CA CYS A 105 4.68 2.17 4.51
C CYS A 105 6.05 2.75 4.14
N ASP A 106 6.10 3.92 3.47
CA ASP A 106 7.36 4.60 3.17
C ASP A 106 8.09 5.01 4.47
N ALA A 107 7.39 5.68 5.38
CA ALA A 107 7.97 6.10 6.66
C ALA A 107 8.46 4.91 7.50
N ILE A 108 7.65 3.86 7.65
CA ILE A 108 7.99 2.64 8.40
C ILE A 108 9.19 1.93 7.75
N ALA A 109 9.17 1.71 6.44
CA ALA A 109 10.23 0.97 5.77
C ALA A 109 11.57 1.71 5.83
N ARG A 110 11.55 3.04 5.74
CA ARG A 110 12.75 3.89 5.88
C ARG A 110 13.29 3.88 7.31
N GLU A 111 12.42 3.97 8.31
CA GLU A 111 12.82 3.93 9.74
C GLU A 111 13.37 2.55 10.15
N LEU A 112 12.86 1.47 9.58
CA LEU A 112 13.45 0.13 9.75
C LEU A 112 14.81 0.01 9.06
N GLY A 113 14.99 0.68 7.91
CA GLY A 113 16.22 0.69 7.09
C GLY A 113 16.44 -0.59 6.27
N ASN A 114 15.93 -1.73 6.72
CA ASN A 114 16.09 -3.04 6.10
C ASN A 114 14.77 -3.65 5.58
N ALA A 115 13.82 -2.80 5.21
CA ALA A 115 12.50 -3.20 4.71
C ALA A 115 12.21 -2.70 3.28
N LEU A 116 11.34 -3.44 2.58
CA LEU A 116 10.68 -3.06 1.34
C LEU A 116 9.17 -3.29 1.45
N CYS A 117 8.36 -2.45 0.81
CA CYS A 117 6.91 -2.57 0.74
C CYS A 117 6.48 -3.26 -0.55
N ALA A 118 5.62 -4.27 -0.42
CA ALA A 118 4.83 -4.78 -1.53
C ALA A 118 3.76 -3.73 -1.92
N PRO A 119 3.22 -3.77 -3.15
CA PRO A 119 2.13 -2.89 -3.55
C PRO A 119 0.95 -2.99 -2.57
N VAL A 120 0.36 -1.85 -2.21
CA VAL A 120 -0.77 -1.82 -1.27
C VAL A 120 -1.91 -2.71 -1.77
N MET A 121 -2.36 -3.63 -0.93
CA MET A 121 -3.49 -4.50 -1.22
C MET A 121 -4.80 -3.71 -1.15
N LYS A 122 -5.39 -3.44 -2.32
CA LYS A 122 -6.63 -2.65 -2.46
C LYS A 122 -7.91 -3.49 -2.41
N TYR A 123 -7.79 -4.80 -2.65
CA TYR A 123 -8.91 -5.73 -2.64
C TYR A 123 -8.96 -6.46 -1.30
N VAL A 124 -9.80 -5.96 -0.40
CA VAL A 124 -9.89 -6.41 0.98
C VAL A 124 -11.36 -6.66 1.38
N PRO A 125 -11.62 -7.25 2.56
CA PRO A 125 -12.98 -7.43 3.07
C PRO A 125 -13.56 -6.12 3.63
N GLU A 126 -14.34 -5.40 2.81
CA GLU A 126 -15.07 -4.17 3.19
C GLU A 126 -16.58 -4.40 3.39
N GLY A 127 -16.97 -5.66 3.66
CA GLY A 127 -18.37 -6.08 3.81
C GLY A 127 -18.74 -7.23 2.89
N ASP A 128 -20.04 -7.48 2.70
CA ASP A 128 -20.54 -8.53 1.81
C ASP A 128 -20.48 -8.07 0.34
N PRO A 129 -19.67 -8.71 -0.53
CA PRO A 129 -19.59 -8.35 -1.95
C PRO A 129 -20.92 -8.43 -2.70
N GLU A 130 -21.88 -9.21 -2.23
CA GLU A 130 -23.21 -9.33 -2.84
C GLU A 130 -24.18 -8.25 -2.33
N ASN A 131 -23.87 -7.59 -1.21
CA ASN A 131 -24.75 -6.65 -0.52
C ASN A 131 -24.01 -5.38 -0.08
N ILE A 132 -23.32 -4.73 -1.03
CA ILE A 132 -22.62 -3.47 -0.79
C ILE A 132 -23.61 -2.30 -0.63
N ARG A 133 -23.47 -1.55 0.48
CA ARG A 133 -24.33 -0.40 0.80
C ARG A 133 -24.04 0.84 -0.04
N TYR A 134 -22.77 1.14 -0.29
CA TYR A 134 -22.34 2.41 -0.88
C TYR A 134 -21.71 2.20 -2.27
N PRO A 135 -22.13 2.95 -3.30
CA PRO A 135 -21.52 2.86 -4.62
C PRO A 135 -20.02 3.18 -4.58
N GLY A 136 -19.23 2.37 -5.29
CA GLY A 136 -17.78 2.52 -5.35
C GLY A 136 -17.02 1.70 -4.30
N THR A 137 -17.67 1.26 -3.22
CA THR A 137 -17.05 0.29 -2.29
C THR A 137 -16.79 -1.02 -3.02
N LEU A 138 -15.58 -1.56 -2.87
CA LEU A 138 -15.17 -2.86 -3.40
C LEU A 138 -14.83 -3.77 -2.22
N SER A 139 -15.47 -4.93 -2.16
CA SER A 139 -15.16 -5.95 -1.15
C SER A 139 -14.83 -7.28 -1.80
N VAL A 140 -13.91 -8.03 -1.19
CA VAL A 140 -13.69 -9.45 -1.45
C VAL A 140 -14.06 -10.28 -0.23
N ARG A 141 -14.37 -11.56 -0.45
CA ARG A 141 -14.63 -12.51 0.64
C ARG A 141 -13.36 -12.70 1.47
N GLN A 142 -13.51 -12.91 2.77
CA GLN A 142 -12.39 -13.17 3.69
C GLN A 142 -11.47 -14.32 3.23
N GLU A 143 -12.06 -15.40 2.71
CA GLU A 143 -11.31 -16.53 2.11
C GLU A 143 -10.39 -16.06 0.98
N THR A 144 -10.92 -15.24 0.06
CA THR A 144 -10.16 -14.75 -1.10
C THR A 144 -9.03 -13.82 -0.66
N PHE A 145 -9.29 -12.94 0.30
CA PHE A 145 -8.27 -12.07 0.89
C PHE A 145 -7.10 -12.88 1.48
N ARG A 146 -7.38 -13.87 2.33
CA ARG A 146 -6.35 -14.73 2.94
C ARG A 146 -5.53 -15.49 1.91
N MET A 147 -6.18 -16.07 0.89
CA MET A 147 -5.48 -16.78 -0.19
C MET A 147 -4.49 -15.86 -0.91
N VAL A 148 -4.88 -14.62 -1.20
CA VAL A 148 -3.98 -13.65 -1.83
C VAL A 148 -2.83 -13.27 -0.89
N LEU A 149 -3.09 -13.02 0.40
CA LEU A 149 -2.05 -12.73 1.38
C LEU A 149 -1.03 -13.87 1.47
N GLU A 150 -1.49 -15.12 1.49
CA GLU A 150 -0.64 -16.31 1.52
C GLU A 150 0.25 -16.38 0.26
N ASP A 151 -0.31 -16.18 -0.93
CA ASP A 151 0.44 -16.23 -2.19
C ASP A 151 1.49 -15.11 -2.28
N VAL A 152 1.13 -13.89 -1.86
CA VAL A 152 2.06 -12.75 -1.85
C VAL A 152 3.18 -12.97 -0.82
N ALA A 153 2.85 -13.42 0.39
CA ALA A 153 3.84 -13.70 1.43
C ALA A 153 4.80 -14.83 1.03
N ASN A 154 4.28 -15.91 0.44
CA ASN A 154 5.12 -16.98 -0.10
C ASN A 154 5.99 -16.49 -1.27
N SER A 155 5.48 -15.59 -2.10
CA SER A 155 6.26 -14.96 -3.17
C SER A 155 7.41 -14.14 -2.60
N LEU A 156 7.19 -13.34 -1.55
CA LEU A 156 8.27 -12.61 -0.85
C LEU A 156 9.27 -13.58 -0.25
N LYS A 157 8.83 -14.57 0.54
CA LYS A 157 9.71 -15.59 1.10
C LYS A 157 10.57 -16.27 0.04
N SER A 158 10.02 -16.61 -1.13
CA SER A 158 10.75 -17.26 -2.22
C SER A 158 11.86 -16.41 -2.84
N GLN A 159 11.80 -15.08 -2.65
CA GLN A 159 12.77 -14.11 -3.16
C GLN A 159 13.92 -13.85 -2.17
N GLY A 160 13.79 -14.29 -0.91
CA GLY A 160 14.83 -14.16 0.11
C GLY A 160 14.45 -13.29 1.32
N PHE A 161 13.22 -12.78 1.38
CA PHE A 161 12.71 -12.12 2.58
C PHE A 161 12.58 -13.14 3.73
N THR A 162 13.10 -12.80 4.91
CA THR A 162 13.08 -13.68 6.10
C THR A 162 11.96 -13.34 7.06
N ASP A 163 11.47 -12.10 6.99
CA ASP A 163 10.41 -11.57 7.82
C ASP A 163 9.37 -10.92 6.90
N VAL A 164 8.12 -11.36 6.98
CA VAL A 164 7.00 -10.79 6.25
C VAL A 164 6.06 -10.14 7.25
N VAL A 165 5.82 -8.85 7.10
CA VAL A 165 5.04 -8.03 8.05
C VAL A 165 3.71 -7.67 7.41
N PHE A 166 2.61 -7.86 8.14
CA PHE A 166 1.27 -7.44 7.75
C PHE A 166 0.84 -6.24 8.59
N ILE A 167 0.48 -5.15 7.90
CA ILE A 167 -0.15 -3.95 8.48
C ILE A 167 -1.43 -3.65 7.69
N GLY A 168 -2.45 -3.08 8.34
CA GLY A 168 -3.70 -2.77 7.65
C GLY A 168 -4.49 -1.64 8.28
N ASP A 169 -5.05 -0.79 7.43
CA ASP A 169 -5.71 0.47 7.82
C ASP A 169 -7.25 0.37 7.85
N SER A 170 -7.81 -0.81 7.55
CA SER A 170 -9.25 -1.11 7.63
C SER A 170 -9.54 -2.26 8.61
N GLY A 171 -10.64 -2.12 9.36
CA GLY A 171 -11.03 -3.08 10.40
C GLY A 171 -11.38 -4.47 9.88
N GLY A 172 -11.90 -4.57 8.65
CA GLY A 172 -12.23 -5.86 8.03
C GLY A 172 -11.00 -6.73 7.71
N ASN A 173 -9.82 -6.10 7.63
CA ASN A 173 -8.57 -6.75 7.22
C ASN A 173 -7.93 -7.52 8.37
N GLN A 174 -8.14 -7.07 9.61
CA GLN A 174 -7.34 -7.46 10.79
C GLN A 174 -7.32 -8.97 11.03
N ASN A 175 -8.50 -9.60 11.13
CA ASN A 175 -8.60 -11.04 11.36
C ASN A 175 -8.00 -11.87 10.22
N GLY A 176 -8.15 -11.41 8.97
CA GLY A 176 -7.57 -12.11 7.81
C GLY A 176 -6.05 -12.12 7.86
N MET A 177 -5.42 -10.99 8.21
CA MET A 177 -3.97 -10.90 8.37
C MET A 177 -3.46 -11.72 9.55
N SER A 178 -4.13 -11.68 10.70
CA SER A 178 -3.77 -12.48 11.88
C SER A 178 -3.79 -13.98 11.56
N ASP A 179 -4.92 -14.48 11.03
CA ASP A 179 -5.10 -15.88 10.67
C ASP A 179 -4.06 -16.35 9.63
N THR A 180 -3.76 -15.49 8.64
CA THR A 180 -2.74 -15.79 7.62
C THR A 180 -1.33 -15.83 8.22
N ALA A 181 -0.98 -14.92 9.12
CA ALA A 181 0.34 -14.91 9.76
C ALA A 181 0.58 -16.18 10.59
N GLU A 182 -0.40 -16.60 11.39
CA GLU A 182 -0.34 -17.84 12.16
C GLU A 182 -0.14 -19.07 11.25
N LYS A 183 -0.98 -19.19 10.21
CA LYS A 183 -0.90 -20.28 9.24
C LYS A 183 0.43 -20.34 8.51
N LEU A 184 0.98 -19.19 8.10
CA LEU A 184 2.26 -19.12 7.41
C LEU A 184 3.42 -19.52 8.33
N ASN A 185 3.38 -19.12 9.61
CA ASN A 185 4.40 -19.53 10.57
C ASN A 185 4.42 -21.04 10.81
N GLU A 186 3.24 -21.67 10.90
CA GLU A 186 3.13 -23.14 10.95
C GLU A 186 3.70 -23.78 9.67
N TYR A 187 3.27 -23.29 8.50
CA TYR A 187 3.67 -23.82 7.20
C TYR A 187 5.17 -23.65 6.91
N TRP A 188 5.76 -22.52 7.28
CA TRP A 188 7.16 -22.21 7.02
C TRP A 188 8.12 -22.92 7.95
N GLY A 189 7.67 -23.40 9.12
CA GLY A 189 8.49 -24.20 10.04
C GLY A 189 9.82 -23.52 10.43
N GLY A 190 9.82 -22.19 10.53
CA GLY A 190 11.01 -21.39 10.86
C GLY A 190 11.90 -20.99 9.67
N ALA A 191 11.57 -21.38 8.43
CA ALA A 191 12.30 -20.93 7.24
C ALA A 191 12.15 -19.43 6.94
N ALA A 192 11.08 -18.81 7.46
CA ALA A 192 10.82 -17.38 7.51
C ALA A 192 9.80 -17.14 8.65
N ARG A 193 9.51 -15.89 8.98
CA ARG A 193 8.51 -15.50 9.99
C ARG A 193 7.50 -14.53 9.40
N ALA A 194 6.23 -14.76 9.70
CA ALA A 194 5.14 -13.86 9.40
C ALA A 194 4.74 -13.11 10.67
N HIS A 195 4.57 -11.79 10.58
CA HIS A 195 4.25 -10.92 11.70
C HIS A 195 2.99 -10.13 11.38
N TYR A 196 1.94 -10.29 12.18
CA TYR A 196 0.79 -9.39 12.14
C TYR A 196 0.98 -8.35 13.24
N ILE A 197 0.93 -7.07 12.85
CA ILE A 197 1.19 -5.94 13.75
C ILE A 197 -0.15 -5.29 14.09
N GLU A 198 -0.74 -5.73 15.19
CA GLU A 198 -2.05 -5.26 15.65
C GLU A 198 -2.00 -3.79 16.08
N GLU A 199 -0.86 -3.38 16.64
CA GLU A 199 -0.60 -2.04 17.17
C GLU A 199 -0.73 -0.96 16.11
N TYR A 200 -0.36 -1.25 14.85
CA TYR A 200 -0.56 -0.33 13.72
C TYR A 200 -2.01 0.13 13.64
N TYR A 201 -2.96 -0.78 13.85
CA TYR A 201 -4.38 -0.50 13.74
C TYR A 201 -5.02 -0.13 15.09
N ARG A 202 -4.62 -0.74 16.21
CA ARG A 202 -5.38 -0.65 17.47
C ARG A 202 -4.80 0.29 18.52
N GLU A 203 -3.51 0.57 18.53
CA GLU A 203 -2.89 1.25 19.67
C GLU A 203 -3.38 2.70 19.79
N ASP A 204 -3.53 3.40 18.67
CA ASP A 204 -4.17 4.72 18.60
C ASP A 204 -4.76 4.97 17.20
N ILE A 205 -5.82 4.22 16.89
CA ILE A 205 -6.42 4.09 15.55
C ILE A 205 -6.74 5.44 14.86
N TRP A 206 -7.14 6.46 15.62
CA TRP A 206 -7.53 7.78 15.10
C TRP A 206 -6.66 8.91 15.66
N SER A 207 -5.65 8.59 16.46
CA SER A 207 -4.74 9.58 17.04
C SER A 207 -5.44 10.70 17.79
N CYS A 208 -6.57 10.40 18.45
CA CYS A 208 -7.39 11.44 19.09
C CYS A 208 -6.62 12.13 20.22
N GLU A 209 -5.97 11.35 21.08
CA GLU A 209 -5.17 11.87 22.19
C GLU A 209 -3.97 12.66 21.66
N PHE A 210 -3.26 12.15 20.66
CA PHE A 210 -2.15 12.87 20.03
C PHE A 210 -2.60 14.20 19.39
N LEU A 211 -3.72 14.20 18.65
CA LEU A 211 -4.29 15.41 18.04
C LEU A 211 -4.60 16.46 19.12
N GLU A 212 -5.19 16.06 20.24
CA GLU A 212 -5.60 16.96 21.32
C GLU A 212 -4.43 17.44 22.18
N GLU A 213 -3.61 16.52 22.67
CA GLU A 213 -2.57 16.79 23.65
C GLU A 213 -1.30 17.38 23.02
N GLU A 214 -0.89 16.88 21.85
CA GLU A 214 0.36 17.30 21.20
C GLU A 214 0.12 18.41 20.17
N LEU A 215 -1.00 18.38 19.45
CA LEU A 215 -1.29 19.34 18.38
C LEU A 215 -2.35 20.39 18.74
N GLY A 216 -3.05 20.24 19.88
CA GLY A 216 -4.09 21.18 20.31
C GLY A 216 -5.31 21.22 19.38
N ILE A 217 -5.59 20.12 18.67
CA ILE A 217 -6.67 19.98 17.69
C ILE A 217 -7.83 19.22 18.34
N PHE A 218 -8.94 19.93 18.57
CA PHE A 218 -10.14 19.39 19.18
C PHE A 218 -11.25 19.23 18.13
N GLN A 219 -11.68 18.00 17.87
CA GLN A 219 -12.72 17.68 16.89
C GLN A 219 -14.11 17.56 17.54
N LYS A 220 -15.18 17.89 16.81
CA LYS A 220 -16.58 17.73 17.26
C LYS A 220 -17.39 16.75 16.38
N PRO A 221 -18.33 15.96 16.96
CA PRO A 221 -18.53 15.76 18.39
C PRO A 221 -17.29 15.15 19.05
N ASP A 222 -17.14 15.37 20.35
CA ASP A 222 -15.98 14.94 21.14
C ASP A 222 -16.08 13.44 21.49
N ILE A 223 -15.97 12.61 20.43
CA ILE A 223 -16.09 11.16 20.48
C ILE A 223 -15.06 10.58 19.51
N CYS A 224 -14.08 9.86 20.04
CA CYS A 224 -13.12 9.11 19.22
C CYS A 224 -13.80 7.91 18.56
N SER A 225 -14.08 7.99 17.24
CA SER A 225 -14.85 7.02 16.49
C SER A 225 -14.47 7.01 15.01
N ALA A 226 -14.64 5.85 14.35
CA ALA A 226 -14.42 5.66 12.90
C ALA A 226 -15.27 6.60 12.05
N THR A 227 -16.50 6.88 12.52
CA THR A 227 -17.41 7.79 11.86
C THR A 227 -17.73 8.96 12.78
N ARG A 228 -16.97 10.05 12.64
CA ARG A 228 -17.21 11.29 13.38
C ARG A 228 -18.10 12.19 12.53
N ASP A 229 -19.18 12.66 13.14
CA ASP A 229 -20.22 13.45 12.46
C ASP A 229 -20.63 12.84 11.11
N ILE A 230 -21.03 11.56 11.14
CA ILE A 230 -21.45 10.72 9.99
C ILE A 230 -20.42 10.48 8.88
N TYR A 231 -19.28 11.15 8.89
CA TYR A 231 -18.22 10.97 7.92
C TYR A 231 -17.22 9.91 8.38
N HIS A 232 -16.88 9.00 7.48
CA HIS A 232 -15.79 8.06 7.68
C HIS A 232 -14.46 8.71 7.27
N ASP A 233 -14.22 9.91 7.83
CA ASP A 233 -13.09 10.80 7.61
C ASP A 233 -13.03 11.78 8.79
N ASP A 234 -11.84 12.28 9.10
CA ASP A 234 -11.57 13.20 10.19
C ASP A 234 -10.24 13.93 9.96
N VAL A 235 -9.78 14.74 10.93
CA VAL A 235 -8.50 15.46 10.77
C VAL A 235 -7.32 14.49 10.62
N HIS A 236 -7.32 13.34 11.30
CA HIS A 236 -6.27 12.34 11.16
C HIS A 236 -6.14 11.87 9.71
N TYR A 237 -7.23 11.38 9.13
CA TYR A 237 -7.19 10.84 7.77
C TYR A 237 -6.95 11.92 6.72
N SER A 238 -7.66 13.05 6.80
CA SER A 238 -7.49 14.16 5.86
C SER A 238 -6.05 14.67 5.84
N SER A 239 -5.41 14.77 7.01
CA SER A 239 -4.04 15.29 7.12
C SER A 239 -3.00 14.31 6.57
N ILE A 240 -3.08 13.02 6.93
CA ILE A 240 -2.15 12.01 6.39
C ILE A 240 -2.29 11.90 4.87
N VAL A 241 -3.51 11.85 4.34
CA VAL A 241 -3.73 11.73 2.88
C VAL A 241 -3.19 12.96 2.15
N ALA A 242 -3.32 14.15 2.72
CA ALA A 242 -2.80 15.38 2.10
C ALA A 242 -1.28 15.36 1.88
N THR A 243 -0.51 14.61 2.69
CA THR A 243 0.95 14.47 2.51
C THR A 243 1.33 13.77 1.20
N THR A 244 0.43 12.94 0.66
CA THR A 244 0.66 12.21 -0.59
C THR A 244 0.16 13.01 -1.80
N ASP A 245 -1.07 13.53 -1.71
CA ASP A 245 -1.67 14.40 -2.72
C ASP A 245 -2.92 15.07 -2.12
N PRO A 246 -2.91 16.40 -1.89
CA PRO A 246 -4.04 17.12 -1.30
C PRO A 246 -5.30 17.13 -2.19
N GLU A 247 -5.20 16.80 -3.47
CA GLU A 247 -6.39 16.68 -4.32
C GLU A 247 -7.23 15.44 -3.98
N ARG A 248 -6.65 14.45 -3.29
CA ARG A 248 -7.38 13.26 -2.79
C ARG A 248 -8.39 13.58 -1.69
N ILE A 249 -8.19 14.69 -0.98
CA ILE A 249 -9.14 15.25 0.00
C ILE A 249 -9.96 16.41 -0.58
N ARG A 250 -9.87 16.62 -1.91
CA ARG A 250 -10.54 17.69 -2.66
C ARG A 250 -10.19 19.08 -2.14
N ALA A 251 -8.95 19.28 -1.69
CA ALA A 251 -8.53 20.51 -1.00
C ALA A 251 -8.86 21.78 -1.79
N GLY A 252 -8.44 21.86 -3.06
CA GLY A 252 -8.73 23.01 -3.93
C GLY A 252 -10.23 23.32 -4.05
N GLN A 253 -11.02 22.29 -4.36
CA GLN A 253 -12.47 22.42 -4.55
C GLN A 253 -13.21 22.79 -3.25
N ARG A 254 -12.79 22.21 -2.12
CA ARG A 254 -13.35 22.54 -0.81
C ARG A 254 -13.02 23.97 -0.39
N MET A 255 -11.79 24.43 -0.62
CA MET A 255 -11.42 25.82 -0.33
C MET A 255 -12.23 26.81 -1.16
N GLU A 256 -12.39 26.55 -2.47
CA GLU A 256 -13.24 27.38 -3.34
C GLU A 256 -14.70 27.42 -2.87
N ALA A 257 -15.22 26.30 -2.36
CA ALA A 257 -16.59 26.19 -1.87
C ALA A 257 -16.79 26.67 -0.42
N GLY A 258 -15.72 27.04 0.31
CA GLY A 258 -15.81 27.36 1.75
C GLY A 258 -16.13 26.14 2.63
N LEU A 259 -15.71 24.94 2.20
CA LEU A 259 -15.95 23.64 2.83
C LEU A 259 -14.63 22.95 3.27
N TYR A 260 -13.54 23.71 3.42
CA TYR A 260 -12.22 23.17 3.79
C TYR A 260 -12.03 23.04 5.31
N SER A 261 -13.01 22.39 5.92
CA SER A 261 -13.04 22.03 7.33
C SER A 261 -13.67 20.65 7.50
N ILE A 262 -13.39 20.01 8.64
CA ILE A 262 -14.00 18.74 9.02
C ILE A 262 -14.14 18.70 10.54
N ASN A 263 -15.28 18.21 11.05
CA ASN A 263 -15.51 18.06 12.49
C ASN A 263 -15.26 19.35 13.30
N GLU A 264 -15.72 20.50 12.77
CA GLU A 264 -15.50 21.86 13.30
C GLU A 264 -14.03 22.34 13.33
N VAL A 265 -13.12 21.61 12.69
CA VAL A 265 -11.71 22.01 12.53
C VAL A 265 -11.49 22.54 11.12
N GLU A 266 -11.08 23.80 11.01
CA GLU A 266 -10.56 24.36 9.77
C GLU A 266 -9.24 23.64 9.39
N LEU A 267 -9.16 23.12 8.16
CA LEU A 267 -7.97 22.43 7.67
C LEU A 267 -6.97 23.41 7.04
N GLY A 268 -7.46 24.56 6.55
CA GLY A 268 -6.68 25.57 5.83
C GLY A 268 -5.55 26.23 6.63
N PRO A 269 -4.47 26.66 5.95
CA PRO A 269 -4.15 26.41 4.53
C PRO A 269 -3.68 24.96 4.30
N VAL A 270 -3.52 24.52 3.04
CA VAL A 270 -3.15 23.12 2.72
C VAL A 270 -1.83 22.72 3.38
N GLU A 271 -0.88 23.65 3.47
CA GLU A 271 0.41 23.44 4.12
C GLU A 271 0.24 23.03 5.58
N ARG A 272 -0.69 23.66 6.32
CA ARG A 272 -1.02 23.27 7.70
C ARG A 272 -1.60 21.86 7.75
N THR A 273 -2.45 21.48 6.81
CA THR A 273 -3.01 20.12 6.72
C THR A 273 -1.89 19.09 6.52
N ILE A 274 -0.89 19.41 5.68
CA ILE A 274 0.27 18.56 5.43
C ILE A 274 1.15 18.46 6.68
N GLU A 275 1.46 19.57 7.36
CA GLU A 275 2.26 19.60 8.59
C GLU A 275 1.65 18.70 9.70
N ILE A 276 0.32 18.74 9.85
CA ILE A 276 -0.40 17.84 10.78
C ILE A 276 -0.23 16.38 10.35
N GLY A 277 -0.32 16.11 9.05
CA GLY A 277 -0.15 14.78 8.49
C GLY A 277 1.25 14.22 8.72
N GLU A 278 2.29 15.03 8.53
CA GLU A 278 3.68 14.67 8.79
C GLU A 278 3.91 14.33 10.27
N ALA A 279 3.35 15.11 11.19
CA ALA A 279 3.42 14.84 12.63
C ALA A 279 2.74 13.51 13.00
N LEU A 280 1.55 13.25 12.45
CA LEU A 280 0.83 11.99 12.64
C LEU A 280 1.59 10.79 12.06
N ILE A 281 2.18 10.93 10.87
CA ILE A 281 2.99 9.88 10.24
C ILE A 281 4.19 9.55 11.13
N ALA A 282 4.90 10.57 11.65
CA ALA A 282 6.04 10.34 12.53
C ALA A 282 5.62 9.57 13.80
N TYR A 283 4.56 10.05 14.48
CA TYR A 283 4.01 9.42 15.68
C TYR A 283 3.60 7.96 15.44
N ARG A 284 2.81 7.69 14.39
CA ARG A 284 2.35 6.33 14.07
C ARG A 284 3.48 5.42 13.59
N THR A 285 4.52 5.99 12.97
CA THR A 285 5.71 5.24 12.56
C THR A 285 6.45 4.71 13.78
N GLU A 286 6.60 5.52 14.84
CA GLU A 286 7.23 5.08 16.10
C GLU A 286 6.49 3.89 16.73
N ILE A 287 5.16 3.98 16.86
CA ILE A 287 4.30 2.89 17.34
C ILE A 287 4.55 1.61 16.53
N THR A 288 4.46 1.74 15.21
CA THR A 288 4.50 0.58 14.31
C THR A 288 5.89 -0.06 14.27
N VAL A 289 6.94 0.74 14.20
CA VAL A 289 8.33 0.24 14.19
C VAL A 289 8.68 -0.43 15.50
N ARG A 290 8.23 0.11 16.65
CA ARG A 290 8.39 -0.53 17.95
C ARG A 290 7.74 -1.92 17.95
N ALA A 291 6.47 -2.02 17.56
CA ALA A 291 5.75 -3.29 17.51
C ALA A 291 6.39 -4.29 16.54
N ILE A 292 6.84 -3.83 15.37
CA ILE A 292 7.60 -4.65 14.42
C ILE A 292 8.88 -5.19 15.05
N ARG A 293 9.69 -4.35 15.72
CA ARG A 293 10.93 -4.78 16.40
C ARG A 293 10.63 -5.79 17.51
N GLU A 294 9.62 -5.53 18.35
CA GLU A 294 9.16 -6.43 19.42
C GLU A 294 8.73 -7.80 18.87
N SER A 295 7.96 -7.84 17.77
CA SER A 295 7.51 -9.08 17.12
C SER A 295 8.68 -9.95 16.61
N MET A 296 9.81 -9.32 16.28
CA MET A 296 11.05 -9.99 15.85
C MET A 296 11.98 -10.34 17.02
N GLY A 297 11.63 -10.00 18.25
CA GLY A 297 12.48 -10.16 19.44
C GLY A 297 13.71 -9.24 19.43
N ARG A 298 13.56 -8.02 18.91
CA ARG A 298 14.62 -7.01 18.79
C ARG A 298 14.29 -5.73 19.55
#